data_AF-Q96SE3-F1
#
_entry.id   AF-Q96SE3-F1
#
_cell.length_a   1.000
_cell.length_b   1.000
_cell.length_c   1.000
_cell.angle_alpha   90.00
_cell.angle_beta   90.00
_cell.angle_gamma   90.00
#
_symmetry.space_group_name_H-M   'P 1'
#
loop_
_entity.id
_entity.type
_entity.pdbx_description
1 polymer ?
#
loop_
_entity_poly.entity_id
_entity_poly.type
_entity_poly.pdbx_seq_one_letter_code
_entity_poly.pdbx_strand_id
1 'polypeptide(L)'
;GFGHLVPSSEDPGVLGIVYDSVAFPEQDGSPPGLRVTVMLGGSWLQTLEASGCVLSQELFQQRAQEAAATQLGLKEMPSHCLVHLHKNCIPQYTLGHWQKLESARQFLTAHRLPLTLAGASYEGVAVNDCIESGRQAAVSVLGTEPNS
;
A
#
# COMPACT_ATOMS: atom_id res chain seq x y z
N GLY A 1 -2.75 -9.44 18.90
CA GLY A 1 -2.35 -8.15 18.31
C GLY A 1 -2.64 -8.19 16.82
N PHE A 2 -2.80 -7.04 16.17
CA PHE A 2 -3.13 -6.96 14.73
C PHE A 2 -2.00 -7.47 13.81
N GLY A 3 -0.76 -7.34 14.27
CA GLY A 3 0.44 -7.65 13.51
C GLY A 3 1.63 -6.86 14.06
N HIS A 4 2.71 -6.81 13.28
CA HIS A 4 3.89 -6.01 13.60
C HIS A 4 4.55 -5.41 12.36
N LEU A 5 5.30 -4.33 12.56
CA LEU A 5 6.16 -3.71 11.55
C LEU A 5 7.61 -4.09 11.81
N VAL A 6 8.40 -4.16 10.74
CA VAL A 6 9.82 -4.47 10.81
C VAL A 6 10.62 -3.24 10.39
N PRO A 7 11.48 -2.69 11.26
CA PRO A 7 12.36 -1.59 10.89
C PRO A 7 13.31 -2.02 9.77
N SER A 8 13.59 -1.11 8.83
CA SER A 8 14.50 -1.38 7.71
C SER A 8 15.95 -1.69 8.13
N SER A 9 16.33 -1.31 9.36
CA SER A 9 17.62 -1.66 9.96
C SER A 9 17.73 -3.12 10.40
N GLU A 10 16.59 -3.78 10.66
CA GLU A 10 16.51 -5.18 11.07
C GLU A 10 16.36 -6.09 9.85
N ASP A 11 15.41 -5.77 8.96
CA ASP A 11 15.21 -6.47 7.70
C ASP A 11 14.82 -5.47 6.60
N PRO A 12 15.66 -5.27 5.57
CA PRO A 12 15.35 -4.31 4.50
C PRO A 12 14.29 -4.80 3.52
N GLY A 13 13.93 -6.10 3.54
CA GLY A 13 12.99 -6.72 2.61
C GLY A 13 11.58 -6.93 3.15
N VAL A 14 11.42 -6.97 4.48
CA VAL A 14 10.13 -7.16 5.15
C VAL A 14 9.67 -5.83 5.75
N LEU A 15 8.47 -5.40 5.42
CA LEU A 15 7.86 -4.18 5.96
C LEU A 15 7.06 -4.49 7.24
N GLY A 16 6.43 -5.66 7.29
CA GLY A 16 5.62 -6.11 8.42
C GLY A 16 4.83 -7.37 8.10
N ILE A 17 4.21 -7.93 9.14
CA ILE A 17 3.32 -9.08 9.03
C ILE A 17 2.01 -8.75 9.74
N VAL A 18 0.90 -8.91 9.02
CA VAL A 18 -0.46 -8.80 9.55
C VAL A 18 -0.97 -10.18 9.93
N TYR A 19 -1.58 -10.30 11.11
CA TYR A 19 -2.14 -11.56 11.60
C TYR A 19 -3.62 -11.61 11.22
N ASP A 20 -3.91 -11.91 9.96
CA ASP A 20 -5.27 -11.77 9.39
C ASP A 20 -6.33 -12.57 10.15
N SER A 21 -6.01 -13.81 10.53
CA SER A 21 -6.90 -14.68 11.34
C SER A 21 -7.19 -14.12 12.75
N VAL A 22 -6.35 -13.21 13.25
CA VAL A 22 -6.60 -12.52 14.53
C VAL A 22 -7.38 -11.22 14.30
N ALA A 23 -7.09 -10.50 13.22
CA ALA A 23 -7.73 -9.24 12.90
C ALA A 23 -9.16 -9.42 12.39
N PHE A 24 -9.40 -10.48 11.60
CA PHE A 24 -10.65 -10.78 10.92
C PHE A 24 -10.94 -12.29 10.92
N PRO A 25 -11.14 -12.92 12.09
CA PRO A 25 -11.40 -14.35 12.21
C PRO A 25 -12.64 -14.82 11.44
N GLU A 26 -13.61 -13.94 11.22
CA GLU A 26 -14.82 -14.21 10.42
C GLU A 26 -14.54 -14.48 8.93
N GLN A 27 -13.34 -14.13 8.45
CA GLN A 27 -12.89 -14.44 7.10
C GLN A 27 -12.17 -15.79 7.01
N ASP A 28 -11.96 -16.46 8.14
CA ASP A 28 -11.38 -17.79 8.14
C ASP A 28 -12.42 -18.78 7.58
N GLY A 29 -11.95 -19.72 6.76
CA GLY A 29 -12.82 -20.75 6.18
C GLY A 29 -13.38 -21.71 7.24
N SER A 30 -14.05 -22.76 6.76
CA SER A 30 -14.48 -23.88 7.61
C SER A 30 -13.81 -25.18 7.12
N PRO A 31 -12.86 -25.77 7.86
CA PRO A 31 -12.41 -25.39 9.20
C PRO A 31 -11.55 -24.11 9.21
N PRO A 32 -11.47 -23.40 10.36
CA PRO A 32 -10.63 -22.22 10.50
C PRO A 32 -9.15 -22.57 10.32
N GLY A 33 -8.39 -21.63 9.77
CA GLY A 33 -6.96 -21.81 9.47
C GLY A 33 -6.17 -20.56 9.80
N LEU A 34 -4.87 -20.73 10.07
CA LEU A 34 -3.96 -19.62 10.30
C LEU A 34 -3.73 -18.87 8.99
N ARG A 35 -4.04 -17.58 8.98
CA ARG A 35 -3.79 -16.68 7.85
C ARG A 35 -2.98 -15.47 8.29
N VAL A 36 -1.95 -15.17 7.51
CA VAL A 36 -1.05 -14.03 7.70
C VAL A 36 -0.74 -13.39 6.35
N THR A 37 -0.56 -12.07 6.34
CA THR A 37 -0.12 -11.31 5.18
C THR A 37 1.25 -10.72 5.47
N VAL A 38 2.25 -11.17 4.72
CA VAL A 38 3.62 -10.63 4.80
C VAL A 38 3.76 -9.53 3.76
N MET A 39 4.02 -8.31 4.20
CA MET A 39 4.29 -7.18 3.31
C MET A 39 5.79 -7.11 3.03
N LEU A 40 6.16 -7.34 1.77
CA LEU A 40 7.54 -7.20 1.28
C LEU A 40 7.67 -5.91 0.46
N GLY A 41 8.86 -5.32 0.42
CA GLY A 41 9.08 -4.13 -0.41
C GLY A 41 10.29 -3.30 0.00
N GLY A 42 10.10 -1.98 0.07
CA GLY A 42 11.14 -1.04 0.46
C GLY A 42 12.32 -1.00 -0.52
N SER A 43 13.50 -0.69 0.02
CA SER A 43 14.75 -0.60 -0.75
C SER A 43 15.20 -1.94 -1.31
N TRP A 44 14.79 -3.06 -0.70
CA TRP A 44 15.09 -4.40 -1.20
C TRP A 44 14.48 -4.64 -2.58
N LEU A 45 13.20 -4.32 -2.78
CA LEU A 45 12.54 -4.46 -4.08
C LEU A 45 13.21 -3.58 -5.14
N GLN A 46 13.57 -2.35 -4.80
CA GLN A 46 14.30 -1.43 -5.70
C GLN A 46 15.67 -1.99 -6.08
N THR A 47 16.36 -2.63 -5.14
CA THR A 47 17.67 -3.28 -5.37
C THR A 47 17.54 -4.49 -6.30
N LEU A 48 16.51 -5.32 -6.11
CA LEU A 48 16.21 -6.44 -7.02
C LEU A 48 15.92 -5.96 -8.44
N GLU A 49 15.14 -4.90 -8.59
CA GLU A 49 14.85 -4.30 -9.90
C GLU A 49 16.12 -3.72 -10.55
N ALA A 50 16.91 -2.96 -9.80
CA ALA A 50 18.14 -2.35 -10.31
C ALA A 50 19.21 -3.39 -10.71
N SER A 51 19.24 -4.54 -10.04
CA SER A 51 20.15 -5.65 -10.38
C SER A 51 19.69 -6.49 -11.59
N GLY A 52 18.51 -6.18 -12.17
CA GLY A 52 17.94 -6.97 -13.26
C GLY A 52 17.46 -8.36 -12.84
N CYS A 53 17.23 -8.56 -11.53
CA CYS A 53 16.73 -9.83 -11.01
C CYS A 53 15.31 -10.11 -11.55
N VAL A 54 15.04 -11.37 -11.87
CA VAL A 54 13.70 -11.81 -12.28
C VAL A 54 12.79 -11.79 -11.05
N LEU A 55 11.81 -10.90 -11.05
CA LEU A 55 10.81 -10.79 -9.98
C LEU A 55 9.71 -11.84 -10.15
N SER A 56 9.97 -13.08 -9.73
CA SER A 56 9.00 -14.18 -9.80
C SER A 56 8.14 -14.29 -8.54
N GLN A 57 6.97 -14.93 -8.65
CA GLN A 57 6.11 -15.16 -7.47
C GLN A 57 6.78 -16.08 -6.45
N GLU A 58 7.57 -17.04 -6.91
CA GLU A 58 8.31 -17.99 -6.07
C GLU A 58 9.36 -17.29 -5.20
N LEU A 59 10.06 -16.29 -5.76
CA LEU A 59 11.02 -15.47 -5.01
C LEU A 59 10.33 -14.76 -3.83
N PHE A 60 9.20 -14.10 -4.07
CA PHE A 60 8.46 -13.39 -3.03
C PHE A 60 7.82 -14.36 -2.03
N GLN A 61 7.29 -15.49 -2.50
CA GLN A 61 6.75 -16.53 -1.63
C GLN A 61 7.83 -17.06 -0.68
N GLN A 62 9.00 -17.40 -1.20
CA GLN A 62 10.11 -17.90 -0.39
C GLN A 62 10.53 -16.85 0.65
N ARG A 63 10.69 -15.59 0.23
CA ARG A 63 11.06 -14.51 1.14
C ARG A 63 10.03 -14.29 2.25
N ALA A 64 8.73 -14.38 1.92
CA ALA A 64 7.65 -14.27 2.90
C ALA A 64 7.64 -15.44 3.89
N GLN A 65 7.88 -16.67 3.43
CA GLN A 65 7.96 -17.86 4.28
C GLN A 65 9.17 -17.80 5.22
N GLU A 66 10.34 -17.37 4.73
CA GLU A 66 11.53 -17.15 5.55
C GLU A 66 11.27 -16.12 6.66
N ALA A 67 10.59 -15.02 6.33
CA ALA A 67 10.22 -13.99 7.29
C ALA A 67 9.25 -14.54 8.36
N ALA A 68 8.20 -15.26 7.95
CA ALA A 68 7.24 -15.87 8.86
C ALA A 68 7.88 -16.93 9.77
N ALA A 69 8.77 -17.76 9.23
CA ALA A 69 9.51 -18.76 10.01
C ALA A 69 10.44 -18.12 11.03
N THR A 70 11.15 -17.06 10.64
CA THR A 70 12.13 -16.38 11.50
C THR A 70 11.45 -15.56 12.59
N GLN A 71 10.40 -14.81 12.24
CA GLN A 71 9.79 -13.82 13.13
C GLN A 71 8.64 -14.40 13.97
N LEU A 72 7.92 -15.39 13.45
CA LEU A 72 6.74 -15.99 14.11
C LEU A 72 6.92 -17.47 14.45
N GLY A 73 8.03 -18.10 14.03
CA GLY A 73 8.27 -19.53 14.26
C GLY A 73 7.42 -20.46 13.39
N LEU A 74 6.76 -19.94 12.35
CA LEU A 74 5.91 -20.73 11.44
C LEU A 74 6.77 -21.50 10.44
N LYS A 75 7.18 -22.71 10.82
CA LYS A 75 8.07 -23.57 10.03
C LYS A 75 7.34 -24.52 9.08
N GLU A 76 6.04 -24.68 9.26
CA GLU A 76 5.20 -25.52 8.40
C GLU A 76 4.94 -24.82 7.07
N MET A 77 4.94 -25.60 5.99
CA MET A 77 4.61 -25.06 4.66
C MET A 77 3.12 -24.68 4.62
N PRO A 78 2.78 -23.47 4.12
CA PRO A 78 1.39 -23.06 3.98
C PRO A 78 0.67 -23.95 2.97
N SER A 79 -0.58 -24.28 3.25
CA SER A 79 -1.45 -25.03 2.33
C SER A 79 -1.85 -24.21 1.09
N HIS A 80 -1.77 -22.87 1.19
CA HIS A 80 -2.10 -21.96 0.12
C HIS A 80 -1.26 -20.67 0.22
N CYS A 81 -0.80 -20.17 -0.92
CA CYS A 81 -0.05 -18.93 -1.04
C CYS A 81 -0.66 -18.08 -2.16
N LEU A 82 -0.94 -16.81 -1.85
CA LEU A 82 -1.32 -15.80 -2.84
C LEU A 82 -0.26 -14.71 -2.85
N VAL A 83 0.34 -14.49 -4.02
CA VAL A 83 1.45 -13.54 -4.19
C VAL A 83 1.06 -12.49 -5.21
N HIS A 84 1.03 -11.23 -4.77
CA HIS A 84 0.73 -10.08 -5.61
C HIS A 84 1.88 -9.07 -5.55
N LEU A 85 2.44 -8.73 -6.72
CA LEU A 85 3.41 -7.66 -6.85
C LEU A 85 2.71 -6.40 -7.34
N HIS A 86 2.65 -5.37 -6.51
CA HIS A 86 2.07 -4.08 -6.85
C HIS A 86 3.17 -3.04 -7.10
N LYS A 87 3.49 -2.80 -8.38
CA LYS A 87 4.46 -1.77 -8.78
C LYS A 87 3.82 -0.38 -8.77
N ASN A 88 4.55 0.63 -8.30
CA ASN A 88 4.13 2.03 -8.28
C ASN A 88 2.73 2.26 -7.65
N CYS A 89 2.38 1.48 -6.62
CA CYS A 89 1.03 1.42 -6.09
C CYS A 89 0.77 2.32 -4.87
N ILE A 90 1.82 2.68 -4.11
CA ILE A 90 1.73 3.58 -2.97
C ILE A 90 2.50 4.85 -3.31
N PRO A 91 1.82 5.98 -3.59
CA PRO A 91 2.46 7.26 -3.84
C PRO A 91 3.38 7.66 -2.69
N GLN A 92 4.60 8.09 -3.02
CA GLN A 92 5.58 8.56 -2.05
C GLN A 92 5.63 10.09 -2.07
N TYR A 93 5.13 10.72 -1.00
CA TYR A 93 5.15 12.18 -0.87
C TYR A 93 6.52 12.64 -0.40
N THR A 94 7.40 12.86 -1.38
CA THR A 94 8.77 13.33 -1.14
C THR A 94 8.79 14.82 -0.76
N LEU A 95 9.94 15.30 -0.28
CA LEU A 95 10.14 16.72 -0.01
C LEU A 95 9.78 17.55 -1.27
N GLY A 96 8.99 18.59 -1.08
CA GLY A 96 8.47 19.41 -2.19
C GLY A 96 7.11 18.96 -2.74
N HIS A 97 6.50 17.87 -2.25
CA HIS A 97 5.21 17.38 -2.72
C HIS A 97 4.13 18.46 -2.68
N TRP A 98 3.97 19.13 -1.55
CA TRP A 98 2.98 20.21 -1.37
C TRP A 98 3.18 21.37 -2.35
N GLN A 99 4.43 21.77 -2.60
CA GLN A 99 4.75 22.81 -3.57
C GLN A 99 4.40 22.39 -5.00
N LYS A 100 4.58 21.11 -5.35
CA LYS A 100 4.17 20.57 -6.66
C LYS A 100 2.64 20.62 -6.82
N LEU A 101 1.90 20.24 -5.77
CA LEU A 101 0.44 20.30 -5.78
C LEU A 101 -0.06 21.73 -5.95
N GLU A 102 0.51 22.65 -5.18
CA GLU A 102 0.15 24.07 -5.24
C GLU A 102 0.44 24.65 -6.64
N SER A 103 1.60 24.34 -7.20
CA SER A 103 1.96 24.76 -8.57
C SER A 103 0.98 24.20 -9.60
N ALA A 104 0.55 22.95 -9.46
CA ALA A 104 -0.43 22.34 -10.35
C ALA A 104 -1.80 23.03 -10.23
N ARG A 105 -2.27 23.32 -9.01
CA ARG A 105 -3.53 24.05 -8.76
C ARG A 105 -3.50 25.47 -9.32
N GLN A 106 -2.39 26.18 -9.12
CA GLN A 106 -2.18 27.51 -9.68
C GLN A 106 -2.19 27.47 -11.21
N PHE A 107 -1.53 26.48 -11.82
CA PHE A 107 -1.53 26.31 -13.27
C PHE A 107 -2.95 26.10 -13.83
N LEU A 108 -3.74 25.21 -13.22
CA LEU A 108 -5.13 24.96 -13.62
C LEU A 108 -5.99 26.23 -13.54
N THR A 109 -5.83 26.98 -12.43
CA THR A 109 -6.58 28.22 -12.18
C THR A 109 -6.19 29.33 -13.16
N ALA A 110 -4.89 29.56 -13.36
CA ALA A 110 -4.37 30.62 -14.23
C ALA A 110 -4.81 30.43 -15.70
N HIS A 111 -4.92 29.17 -16.15
CA HIS A 111 -5.36 28.83 -17.50
C HIS A 111 -6.88 28.58 -17.62
N ARG A 112 -7.64 28.74 -16.52
CA ARG A 112 -9.09 28.50 -16.46
C ARG A 112 -9.48 27.11 -17.01
N LEU A 113 -8.68 26.10 -16.70
CA LEU A 113 -8.92 24.74 -17.17
C LEU A 113 -10.08 24.13 -16.36
N PRO A 114 -11.07 23.49 -17.01
CA PRO A 114 -12.20 22.85 -16.32
C PRO A 114 -11.78 21.47 -15.79
N LEU A 115 -10.71 21.43 -15.00
CA LEU A 115 -10.09 20.22 -14.46
C LEU A 115 -9.84 20.40 -12.97
N THR A 116 -9.89 19.30 -12.23
CA THR A 116 -9.51 19.23 -10.82
C THR A 116 -8.70 17.95 -10.55
N LEU A 117 -7.99 17.93 -9.43
CA LEU A 117 -7.08 16.85 -9.03
C LEU A 117 -7.67 16.08 -7.85
N ALA A 118 -7.73 14.75 -7.93
CA ALA A 118 -8.30 13.90 -6.90
C ALA A 118 -7.63 12.53 -6.78
N GLY A 119 -7.63 11.97 -5.57
CA GLY A 119 -7.14 10.62 -5.27
C GLY A 119 -5.76 10.55 -4.62
N ALA A 120 -5.23 9.33 -4.51
CA ALA A 120 -4.08 8.98 -3.67
C ALA A 120 -2.77 9.72 -4.01
N SER A 121 -2.64 10.25 -5.22
CA SER A 121 -1.44 10.96 -5.66
C SER A 121 -1.36 12.41 -5.17
N TYR A 122 -2.42 12.93 -4.52
CA TYR A 122 -2.53 14.33 -4.16
C TYR A 122 -2.51 14.51 -2.64
N GLU A 123 -3.66 14.42 -1.97
CA GLU A 123 -3.82 14.85 -0.57
C GLU A 123 -4.22 13.71 0.38
N GLY A 124 -3.43 12.65 0.40
CA GLY A 124 -3.59 11.52 1.30
C GLY A 124 -3.64 10.19 0.55
N VAL A 125 -3.02 9.16 1.13
CA VAL A 125 -2.88 7.84 0.50
C VAL A 125 -3.94 6.85 0.96
N ALA A 126 -4.62 7.13 2.07
CA ALA A 126 -5.61 6.21 2.63
C ALA A 126 -6.89 6.21 1.80
N VAL A 127 -7.66 5.13 1.92
CA VAL A 127 -8.96 4.99 1.25
C VAL A 127 -9.90 6.14 1.64
N ASN A 128 -9.95 6.49 2.92
CA ASN A 128 -10.79 7.59 3.42
C ASN A 128 -10.39 8.93 2.81
N ASP A 129 -9.09 9.21 2.68
CA ASP A 129 -8.59 10.43 2.05
C ASP A 129 -8.99 10.49 0.57
N CYS A 130 -8.90 9.35 -0.13
CA CYS A 130 -9.30 9.27 -1.54
C CYS A 130 -10.81 9.49 -1.73
N ILE A 131 -11.63 8.97 -0.83
CA ILE A 131 -13.09 9.18 -0.84
C ILE A 131 -13.39 10.67 -0.65
N GLU A 132 -12.81 11.30 0.36
CA GLU A 132 -13.02 12.72 0.63
C GLU A 132 -12.47 13.58 -0.51
N SER A 133 -11.30 13.26 -1.05
CA SER A 133 -10.71 13.93 -2.21
C SER A 133 -11.64 13.87 -3.43
N GLY A 134 -12.26 12.71 -3.69
CA GLY A 134 -13.26 12.56 -4.75
C GLY A 134 -14.51 13.39 -4.52
N ARG A 135 -15.00 13.44 -3.27
CA ARG A 135 -16.16 14.28 -2.89
C ARG A 135 -15.87 15.76 -3.12
N GLN A 136 -14.73 16.25 -2.65
CA GLN A 136 -14.29 17.65 -2.81
C GLN A 136 -14.12 18.03 -4.28
N ALA A 137 -13.55 17.13 -5.09
CA ALA A 137 -13.42 17.32 -6.53
C ALA A 137 -14.79 17.46 -7.21
N ALA A 138 -15.78 16.64 -6.85
CA ALA A 138 -17.13 16.76 -7.38
C ALA A 138 -17.79 18.10 -7.01
N VAL A 139 -17.69 18.52 -5.74
CA VAL A 139 -18.22 19.82 -5.28
C VAL A 139 -17.55 20.98 -6.04
N SER A 140 -16.22 20.94 -6.20
CA SER A 140 -15.46 21.97 -6.90
C SER A 140 -15.85 22.13 -8.37
N VAL A 141 -16.25 21.05 -9.05
CA VAL A 141 -16.61 21.07 -10.47
C VAL A 141 -18.09 21.38 -10.69
N LEU A 142 -18.97 20.88 -9.81
CA LEU A 142 -20.43 21.00 -9.96
C LEU A 142 -21.01 22.22 -9.21
N GLY A 143 -20.24 22.87 -8.34
CA GLY A 143 -20.66 24.06 -7.59
C GLY A 143 -21.82 23.82 -6.60
N THR A 144 -22.06 22.56 -6.21
CA THR A 144 -23.15 22.17 -5.32
C THR A 144 -22.59 21.40 -4.11
N GLU A 145 -22.73 21.99 -2.93
CA GLU A 145 -22.64 21.22 -1.68
C GLU A 145 -23.85 20.28 -1.63
N PRO A 146 -23.69 18.97 -1.42
CA PRO A 146 -24.83 18.12 -1.07
C PRO A 146 -25.34 18.63 0.29
N ASN A 147 -26.58 19.11 0.29
CA ASN A 147 -27.25 19.75 1.43
C ASN A 147 -26.89 19.11 2.79
N SER A 148 -26.60 20.00 3.74
CA SER A 148 -26.35 19.77 5.17
C SER A 148 -27.36 18.84 5.84
#